data_AF-A0AA89AJK9-F1
#
_entry.id   AF-A0AA89AJK9-F1
#
_cell.length_a   1.000
_cell.length_b   1.000
_cell.length_c   1.000
_cell.angle_alpha   90.00
_cell.angle_beta   90.00
_cell.angle_gamma   90.00
#
_symmetry.space_group_name_H-M   'P 1'
#
loop_
_entity.id
_entity.type
_entity.pdbx_description
1 polymer ?
#
loop_
_entity_poly.entity_id
_entity_poly.type
_entity_poly.pdbx_seq_one_letter_code
_entity_poly.pdbx_strand_id
1 'polypeptide(L)'
;MKPKYLIVVNKFRLYIKQPQSSTSFSGDDYEPEWTEYRIKETNMFTIDKYQQIGIFPKEKAFALRYQTAGMLENVLRQGVLGEDDTGEESPKNLKLPSRRPALVCESCLFSLEKDMRTRAFHVMDPRGIIEMILIFLEERGGAVLIPPSLHSSQDSTERILPHIGRWKGHSITKRSGIYGATIAQAETNAVLEYDDKGQLIQDLSSTSKNSDVTTNVHWTGTISNNLVTFDGGFQVTLLPGGMYMGCPCDVGKSVADSKSFHLEFCWLESPKKRQRLVRTYDVEGLAVSTTYFFETKL
;
A
#
# COMPACT_ATOMS: atom_id res chain seq x y z
N MET A 1 -10.89 -41.17 -1.08
CA MET A 1 -10.87 -39.92 -1.87
C MET A 1 -11.21 -38.78 -0.92
N LYS A 2 -10.24 -37.96 -0.48
CA LYS A 2 -10.53 -36.83 0.42
C LYS A 2 -11.15 -35.69 -0.40
N PRO A 3 -12.26 -35.06 0.02
CA PRO A 3 -12.82 -33.92 -0.68
C PRO A 3 -11.81 -32.78 -0.68
N LYS A 4 -11.39 -32.34 -1.87
CA LYS A 4 -10.66 -31.08 -2.06
C LYS A 4 -11.69 -29.96 -1.91
N TYR A 5 -11.78 -29.38 -0.72
CA TYR A 5 -12.61 -28.19 -0.51
C TYR A 5 -12.03 -27.04 -1.34
N LEU A 6 -12.73 -26.63 -2.39
CA LEU A 6 -12.48 -25.38 -3.10
C LEU A 6 -13.14 -24.27 -2.29
N ILE A 7 -12.36 -23.54 -1.49
CA ILE A 7 -12.84 -22.33 -0.83
C ILE A 7 -12.84 -21.21 -1.87
N VAL A 8 -14.03 -20.78 -2.26
CA VAL A 8 -14.24 -19.60 -3.09
C VAL A 8 -14.74 -18.47 -2.19
N VAL A 9 -14.06 -17.32 -2.19
CA VAL A 9 -14.55 -16.14 -1.49
C VAL A 9 -15.39 -15.34 -2.50
N ASN A 10 -16.70 -15.58 -2.49
CA ASN A 10 -17.53 -15.32 -3.67
C ASN A 10 -18.26 -13.96 -3.69
N LYS A 11 -18.12 -13.09 -2.67
CA LYS A 11 -18.89 -11.83 -2.61
C LYS A 11 -18.18 -10.71 -1.86
N PHE A 12 -17.23 -10.05 -2.52
CA PHE A 12 -16.81 -8.71 -2.11
C PHE A 12 -17.53 -7.67 -2.99
N ARG A 13 -18.46 -6.95 -2.38
CA ARG A 13 -19.11 -5.78 -2.97
C ARG A 13 -18.48 -4.55 -2.36
N LEU A 14 -18.09 -3.60 -3.21
CA LEU A 14 -17.66 -2.29 -2.81
C LEU A 14 -18.81 -1.33 -3.06
N TYR A 15 -19.24 -0.60 -2.03
CA TYR A 15 -20.26 0.43 -2.17
C TYR A 15 -19.57 1.79 -2.17
N ILE A 16 -19.85 2.60 -3.20
CA ILE A 16 -19.23 3.91 -3.41
C ILE A 16 -20.31 4.95 -3.22
N LYS A 17 -20.10 5.88 -2.29
CA LYS A 17 -21.01 7.00 -2.07
C LYS A 17 -20.89 7.97 -3.24
N GLN A 18 -22.01 8.36 -3.84
CA GLN A 18 -22.02 9.34 -4.92
C GLN A 18 -22.06 10.79 -4.38
N PRO A 19 -21.51 11.77 -5.13
CA PRO A 19 -21.69 13.19 -4.84
C PRO A 19 -23.17 13.58 -4.97
N GLN A 20 -23.57 14.68 -4.33
CA GLN A 20 -24.92 15.21 -4.52
C GLN A 20 -25.08 15.70 -5.96
N SER A 21 -26.18 15.29 -6.60
CA SER A 21 -26.50 15.70 -7.97
C SER A 21 -26.68 17.22 -8.04
N SER A 22 -26.11 17.85 -9.07
CA SER A 22 -26.28 19.29 -9.32
C SER A 22 -27.73 19.69 -9.64
N THR A 23 -28.62 18.71 -9.84
CA THR A 23 -30.02 18.88 -10.21
C THR A 23 -31.00 18.74 -9.03
N SER A 24 -30.54 18.43 -7.82
CA SER A 24 -31.42 18.22 -6.66
C SER A 24 -31.92 19.54 -6.05
N PHE A 25 -33.23 19.66 -5.86
CA PHE A 25 -33.89 20.85 -5.31
C PHE A 25 -33.72 20.94 -3.77
N SER A 26 -33.46 22.13 -3.24
CA SER A 26 -33.32 22.37 -1.81
C SER A 26 -34.65 22.14 -1.08
N GLY A 27 -34.86 20.98 -0.47
CA GLY A 27 -36.06 20.69 0.30
C GLY A 27 -36.35 19.23 0.64
N ASP A 28 -35.74 18.26 -0.07
CA ASP A 28 -35.96 16.83 0.21
C ASP A 28 -35.02 16.32 1.31
N ASP A 29 -35.51 15.39 2.16
CA ASP A 29 -34.68 14.64 3.10
C ASP A 29 -33.67 13.79 2.31
N TYR A 30 -32.44 14.28 2.20
CA TYR A 30 -31.40 13.68 1.36
C TYR A 30 -30.89 12.35 1.94
N GLU A 31 -31.36 11.24 1.41
CA GLU A 31 -30.69 9.94 1.58
C GLU A 31 -29.44 9.87 0.68
N PRO A 32 -28.28 9.44 1.21
CA PRO A 32 -27.06 9.32 0.40
C PRO A 32 -27.19 8.18 -0.61
N GLU A 33 -26.90 8.47 -1.89
CA GLU A 33 -26.89 7.46 -2.95
C GLU A 33 -25.58 6.65 -2.97
N TRP A 34 -25.70 5.35 -3.23
CA TRP A 34 -24.59 4.40 -3.25
C TRP A 34 -24.59 3.53 -4.49
N THR A 35 -23.43 3.44 -5.15
CA THR A 35 -23.22 2.54 -6.30
C THR A 35 -22.51 1.27 -5.87
N GLU A 36 -23.02 0.09 -6.27
CA GLU A 36 -22.35 -1.20 -6.07
C GLU A 36 -21.33 -1.48 -7.18
N TYR A 37 -20.08 -1.71 -6.80
CA TYR A 37 -19.06 -2.32 -7.65
C TYR A 37 -18.77 -3.76 -7.20
N ARG A 38 -18.85 -4.70 -8.16
CA ARG A 38 -18.55 -6.11 -7.91
C ARG A 38 -17.06 -6.37 -8.12
N ILE A 39 -16.35 -6.61 -7.03
CA ILE A 39 -14.93 -6.96 -7.09
C ILE A 39 -14.80 -8.36 -7.72
N LYS A 40 -13.77 -8.56 -8.56
CA LYS A 40 -13.49 -9.84 -9.19
C LYS A 40 -13.38 -10.94 -8.13
N GLU A 41 -13.98 -12.09 -8.44
CA GLU A 41 -13.96 -13.25 -7.56
C GLU A 41 -12.51 -13.63 -7.20
N THR A 42 -12.30 -13.93 -5.92
CA THR A 42 -11.01 -14.37 -5.40
C THR A 42 -11.13 -15.83 -4.97
N ASN A 43 -10.41 -16.71 -5.66
CA ASN A 43 -10.37 -18.15 -5.39
C ASN A 43 -8.93 -18.66 -5.41
N MET A 44 -8.74 -19.94 -5.10
CA MET A 44 -7.41 -20.56 -4.99
C MET A 44 -6.58 -20.42 -6.28
N PHE A 45 -7.23 -20.36 -7.45
CA PHE A 45 -6.55 -20.17 -8.73
C PHE A 45 -6.13 -18.70 -8.93
N THR A 46 -7.03 -17.74 -8.71
CA THR A 46 -6.71 -16.31 -8.91
C THR A 46 -5.65 -15.82 -7.93
N ILE A 47 -5.74 -16.27 -6.67
CA ILE A 47 -4.80 -15.92 -5.59
C ILE A 47 -3.37 -16.29 -5.96
N ASP A 48 -3.18 -17.48 -6.52
CA ASP A 48 -1.86 -18.01 -6.84
C ASP A 48 -1.36 -17.51 -8.20
N LYS A 49 -2.20 -17.58 -9.24
CA LYS A 49 -1.79 -17.29 -10.63
C LYS A 49 -1.83 -15.82 -11.00
N TYR A 50 -2.84 -15.07 -10.53
CA TYR A 50 -3.04 -13.69 -10.95
C TYR A 50 -2.61 -12.66 -9.92
N GLN A 51 -2.89 -12.91 -8.65
CA GLN A 51 -2.63 -11.96 -7.56
C GLN A 51 -1.28 -12.20 -6.87
N GLN A 52 -0.68 -13.38 -7.06
CA GLN A 52 0.57 -13.83 -6.43
C GLN A 52 0.63 -13.52 -4.92
N ILE A 53 -0.41 -13.83 -4.16
CA ILE A 53 -0.57 -13.34 -2.78
C ILE A 53 0.68 -13.46 -1.91
N GLY A 54 0.99 -12.45 -1.10
CA GLY A 54 1.88 -12.58 0.05
C GLY A 54 1.02 -12.51 1.31
N ILE A 55 0.83 -13.60 2.04
CA ILE A 55 -0.09 -13.65 3.19
C ILE A 55 0.61 -13.96 4.50
N PHE A 56 0.23 -13.23 5.54
CA PHE A 56 0.73 -13.36 6.91
C PHE A 56 -0.45 -13.60 7.86
N PRO A 57 -0.85 -14.88 8.07
CA PRO A 57 -2.03 -15.18 8.88
C PRO A 57 -1.92 -14.75 10.34
N LYS A 58 -0.71 -14.86 10.94
CA LYS A 58 -0.48 -14.51 12.35
C LYS A 58 -0.39 -13.01 12.54
N GLU A 59 0.33 -12.35 11.64
CA GLU A 59 0.61 -10.91 11.68
C GLU A 59 -0.54 -10.09 11.10
N LYS A 60 -1.55 -10.74 10.51
CA LYS A 60 -2.71 -10.12 9.84
C LYS A 60 -2.25 -9.06 8.82
N ALA A 61 -1.48 -9.49 7.84
CA ALA A 61 -1.05 -8.64 6.73
C ALA A 61 -1.13 -9.41 5.41
N PHE A 62 -1.34 -8.71 4.30
CA PHE A 62 -1.25 -9.32 2.98
C PHE A 62 -0.88 -8.34 1.88
N ALA A 63 -0.35 -8.85 0.77
CA ALA A 63 -0.12 -8.11 -0.46
C ALA A 63 -0.70 -8.84 -1.67
N LEU A 64 -1.29 -8.10 -2.61
CA LEU A 64 -1.92 -8.62 -3.83
C LEU A 64 -1.49 -7.82 -5.06
N ARG A 65 -1.34 -8.50 -6.19
CA ARG A 65 -1.26 -7.88 -7.51
C ARG A 65 -2.66 -7.76 -8.12
N TYR A 66 -2.93 -6.63 -8.78
CA TYR A 66 -4.07 -6.46 -9.67
C TYR A 66 -3.59 -6.39 -11.12
N GLN A 67 -4.37 -6.98 -12.02
CA GLN A 67 -4.09 -6.92 -13.47
C GLN A 67 -4.40 -5.54 -14.06
N THR A 68 -5.33 -4.80 -13.44
CA THR A 68 -5.87 -3.54 -13.93
C THR A 68 -6.27 -2.66 -12.75
N ALA A 69 -6.23 -1.34 -12.90
CA ALA A 69 -6.72 -0.38 -11.92
C ALA A 69 -8.23 -0.08 -12.01
N GLY A 70 -9.01 -0.81 -12.81
CA GLY A 70 -10.42 -0.50 -13.11
C GLY A 70 -11.36 -0.42 -11.89
N MET A 71 -11.09 -1.17 -10.82
CA MET A 71 -11.82 -0.98 -9.56
C MET A 71 -11.58 0.43 -8.98
N LEU A 72 -10.33 0.89 -8.98
CA LEU A 72 -9.93 2.19 -8.46
C LEU A 72 -10.46 3.31 -9.36
N GLU A 73 -10.46 3.10 -10.67
CA GLU A 73 -11.10 4.01 -11.64
C GLU A 73 -12.57 4.22 -11.33
N ASN A 74 -13.34 3.14 -11.11
CA ASN A 74 -14.76 3.23 -10.79
C ASN A 74 -15.03 3.92 -9.44
N VAL A 75 -14.15 3.71 -8.44
CA VAL A 75 -14.25 4.44 -7.17
C VAL A 75 -14.12 5.95 -7.40
N LEU A 76 -13.18 6.38 -8.24
CA LEU A 76 -12.98 7.80 -8.54
C LEU A 76 -14.12 8.38 -9.37
N ARG A 77 -14.57 7.68 -10.42
CA ARG A 77 -15.68 8.13 -11.27
C ARG A 77 -16.97 8.27 -10.48
N GLN A 78 -17.39 7.20 -9.81
CA GLN A 78 -18.65 7.20 -9.07
C GLN A 78 -18.58 8.10 -7.82
N GLY A 79 -17.42 8.17 -7.15
CA GLY A 79 -17.26 8.97 -5.94
C GLY A 79 -17.07 10.48 -6.17
N VAL A 80 -16.66 10.90 -7.38
CA VAL A 80 -16.40 12.31 -7.70
C VAL A 80 -17.38 12.87 -8.73
N LEU A 81 -17.73 12.10 -9.76
CA LEU A 81 -18.64 12.53 -10.84
C LEU A 81 -20.07 12.07 -10.57
N GLY A 82 -20.25 10.84 -10.07
CA GLY A 82 -21.58 10.28 -9.83
C GLY A 82 -22.41 10.21 -11.12
N GLU A 83 -23.62 10.77 -11.08
CA GLU A 83 -24.53 10.86 -12.23
C GLU A 83 -23.98 11.74 -13.37
N ASP A 84 -23.10 12.70 -13.05
CA ASP A 84 -22.53 13.63 -14.04
C ASP A 84 -21.39 12.99 -14.87
N ASP A 85 -21.11 11.68 -14.69
CA ASP A 85 -20.11 10.97 -15.51
C ASP A 85 -20.59 10.80 -16.94
N THR A 86 -20.01 11.59 -17.86
CA THR A 86 -20.29 11.54 -19.29
C THR A 86 -19.65 10.34 -20.01
N GLY A 87 -18.87 9.52 -19.28
CA GLY A 87 -18.13 8.39 -19.85
C GLY A 87 -16.89 8.81 -20.65
N GLU A 88 -16.50 10.09 -20.57
CA GLU A 88 -15.26 10.58 -21.18
C GLU A 88 -14.04 9.83 -20.65
N GLU A 89 -13.07 9.59 -21.54
CA GLU A 89 -11.83 8.89 -21.19
C GLU A 89 -11.00 9.66 -20.15
N SER A 90 -11.00 10.99 -20.23
CA SER A 90 -10.24 11.88 -19.37
C SER A 90 -11.12 13.08 -18.95
N PRO A 91 -12.02 12.89 -17.97
CA PRO A 91 -12.87 13.97 -17.48
C PRO A 91 -12.02 15.12 -16.93
N LYS A 92 -12.48 16.37 -17.13
CA LYS A 92 -11.77 17.56 -16.66
C LYS A 92 -11.64 17.54 -15.13
N ASN A 93 -10.46 17.89 -14.63
CA ASN A 93 -10.14 18.01 -13.20
C ASN A 93 -10.19 16.71 -12.36
N LEU A 94 -10.28 15.54 -12.99
CA LEU A 94 -10.20 14.25 -12.29
C LEU A 94 -9.03 13.42 -12.82
N LYS A 95 -8.09 13.06 -11.94
CA LYS A 95 -6.98 12.17 -12.28
C LYS A 95 -7.46 10.72 -12.18
N LEU A 96 -7.61 10.07 -13.32
CA LEU A 96 -7.87 8.64 -13.41
C LEU A 96 -6.57 7.83 -13.59
N PRO A 97 -6.55 6.56 -13.16
CA PRO A 97 -5.45 5.66 -13.46
C PRO A 97 -5.33 5.38 -14.96
N SER A 98 -4.13 5.02 -15.39
CA SER A 98 -3.90 4.53 -16.75
C SER A 98 -4.70 3.27 -17.05
N ARG A 99 -5.21 3.13 -18.28
CA ARG A 99 -5.96 1.94 -18.73
C ARG A 99 -5.15 0.64 -18.65
N ARG A 100 -3.84 0.74 -18.91
CA ARG A 100 -2.88 -0.38 -18.91
C ARG A 100 -1.69 -0.03 -18.03
N PRO A 101 -1.86 0.01 -16.70
CA PRO A 101 -0.77 0.32 -15.79
C PRO A 101 0.29 -0.78 -15.86
N ALA A 102 1.57 -0.44 -15.71
CA ALA A 102 2.64 -1.44 -15.65
C ALA A 102 2.49 -2.32 -14.41
N LEU A 103 2.08 -1.72 -13.28
CA LEU A 103 1.97 -2.39 -12.00
C LEU A 103 0.83 -1.79 -11.16
N VAL A 104 0.03 -2.67 -10.55
CA VAL A 104 -0.95 -2.31 -9.52
C VAL A 104 -0.77 -3.26 -8.35
N CYS A 105 -0.30 -2.73 -7.22
CA CYS A 105 0.01 -3.50 -6.02
C CYS A 105 -0.78 -2.99 -4.83
N GLU A 106 -1.53 -3.88 -4.18
CA GLU A 106 -2.18 -3.65 -2.90
C GLU A 106 -1.31 -4.20 -1.77
N SER A 107 -1.10 -3.40 -0.74
CA SER A 107 -0.50 -3.78 0.53
C SER A 107 -1.49 -3.49 1.65
N CYS A 108 -1.84 -4.50 2.44
CA CYS A 108 -2.81 -4.39 3.53
C CYS A 108 -2.14 -4.68 4.88
N LEU A 109 -2.31 -3.75 5.81
CA LEU A 109 -1.94 -3.89 7.22
C LEU A 109 -3.20 -3.77 8.08
N PHE A 110 -3.34 -4.65 9.07
CA PHE A 110 -4.40 -4.55 10.07
C PHE A 110 -3.85 -3.86 11.30
N SER A 111 -4.68 -3.03 11.93
CA SER A 111 -4.28 -2.35 13.16
C SER A 111 -4.10 -3.38 14.29
N LEU A 112 -3.16 -3.09 15.19
CA LEU A 112 -2.85 -3.99 16.31
C LEU A 112 -3.83 -3.84 17.47
N GLU A 113 -4.52 -2.69 17.55
CA GLU A 113 -5.34 -2.30 18.71
C GLU A 113 -6.84 -2.30 18.39
N LYS A 114 -7.21 -1.87 17.18
CA LYS A 114 -8.59 -1.79 16.69
C LYS A 114 -8.85 -2.79 15.57
N ASP A 115 -10.10 -3.16 15.37
CA ASP A 115 -10.55 -3.99 14.23
C ASP A 115 -10.66 -3.17 12.95
N MET A 116 -9.54 -2.56 12.58
CA MET A 116 -9.36 -1.72 11.40
C MET A 116 -8.25 -2.26 10.52
N ARG A 117 -8.28 -1.86 9.26
CA ARG A 117 -7.20 -2.14 8.31
C ARG A 117 -7.01 -0.98 7.36
N THR A 118 -5.79 -0.90 6.85
CA THR A 118 -5.41 0.05 5.81
C THR A 118 -4.94 -0.72 4.59
N ARG A 119 -5.57 -0.46 3.44
CA ARG A 119 -5.23 -1.06 2.14
C ARG A 119 -4.64 0.02 1.24
N ALA A 120 -3.35 -0.06 1.00
CA ALA A 120 -2.56 0.90 0.24
C ALA A 120 -2.28 0.38 -1.17
N PHE A 121 -2.51 1.21 -2.18
CA PHE A 121 -2.36 0.88 -3.59
C PHE A 121 -1.26 1.72 -4.23
N HIS A 122 -0.25 1.05 -4.76
CA HIS A 122 0.67 1.65 -5.73
C HIS A 122 0.12 1.41 -7.12
N VAL A 123 -0.04 2.49 -7.90
CA VAL A 123 -0.43 2.41 -9.31
C VAL A 123 0.64 3.10 -10.14
N MET A 124 1.28 2.34 -11.02
CA MET A 124 2.31 2.84 -11.92
C MET A 124 1.76 2.97 -13.33
N ASP A 125 2.15 4.04 -14.00
CA ASP A 125 1.83 4.26 -15.41
C ASP A 125 2.43 3.15 -16.30
N PRO A 126 2.12 3.09 -17.61
CA PRO A 126 2.68 2.08 -18.50
C PRO A 126 4.22 2.11 -18.62
N ARG A 127 4.88 3.18 -18.19
CA ARG A 127 6.34 3.34 -18.21
C ARG A 127 7.00 2.87 -16.91
N GLY A 128 6.22 2.58 -15.87
CA GLY A 128 6.72 2.16 -14.56
C GLY A 128 7.03 3.33 -13.62
N ILE A 129 6.48 4.52 -13.86
CA ILE A 129 6.57 5.68 -12.97
C ILE A 129 5.29 5.71 -12.11
N ILE A 130 5.41 6.05 -10.82
CA ILE A 130 4.24 6.19 -9.95
C ILE A 130 3.28 7.26 -10.50
N GLU A 131 2.03 6.88 -10.74
CA GLU A 131 1.01 7.81 -11.27
C GLU A 131 0.04 8.26 -10.18
N MET A 132 -0.27 7.36 -9.24
CA MET A 132 -1.17 7.64 -8.12
C MET A 132 -0.95 6.66 -6.98
N ILE A 133 -1.27 7.14 -5.78
CA ILE A 133 -1.33 6.37 -4.54
C ILE A 133 -2.77 6.45 -4.02
N LEU A 134 -3.37 5.31 -3.68
CA LEU A 134 -4.69 5.27 -3.05
C LEU A 134 -4.62 4.52 -1.72
N ILE A 135 -5.38 4.98 -0.73
CA ILE A 135 -5.47 4.37 0.58
C ILE A 135 -6.93 4.16 0.94
N PHE A 136 -7.31 2.94 1.27
CA PHE A 136 -8.58 2.63 1.94
C PHE A 136 -8.30 2.44 3.43
N LEU A 137 -8.89 3.28 4.26
CA LEU A 137 -8.95 3.10 5.71
C LEU A 137 -10.32 2.52 6.05
N GLU A 138 -10.35 1.35 6.67
CA GLU A 138 -11.58 0.57 6.86
C GLU A 138 -11.68 0.08 8.30
N GLU A 139 -12.82 0.28 8.95
CA GLU A 139 -13.15 -0.24 10.28
C GLU A 139 -14.30 -1.25 10.16
N ARG A 140 -14.19 -2.38 10.86
CA ARG A 140 -15.23 -3.42 10.86
C ARG A 140 -16.14 -3.28 12.08
N GLY A 141 -17.46 -3.27 11.87
CA GLY A 141 -18.45 -3.43 12.95
C GLY A 141 -18.92 -2.15 13.65
N GLY A 142 -18.78 -0.97 13.04
CA GLY A 142 -19.33 0.28 13.59
C GLY A 142 -20.86 0.31 13.59
N ALA A 143 -21.47 0.62 14.74
CA ALA A 143 -22.93 0.80 14.87
C ALA A 143 -23.46 2.04 14.12
N VAL A 144 -22.56 2.98 13.79
CA VAL A 144 -22.82 4.17 12.97
C VAL A 144 -21.81 4.17 11.83
N LEU A 145 -22.26 4.37 10.59
CA LEU A 145 -21.42 4.44 9.38
C LEU A 145 -20.64 5.77 9.32
N ILE A 146 -19.81 6.05 10.32
CA ILE A 146 -18.89 7.19 10.28
C ILE A 146 -17.63 6.72 9.56
N PRO A 147 -17.27 7.28 8.39
CA PRO A 147 -16.03 6.93 7.72
C PRO A 147 -14.85 7.25 8.63
N PRO A 148 -13.88 6.33 8.79
CA PRO A 148 -12.70 6.60 9.60
C PRO A 148 -11.92 7.75 8.95
N SER A 149 -11.56 8.75 9.74
CA SER A 149 -10.79 9.89 9.27
C SER A 149 -9.31 9.67 9.53
N LEU A 150 -8.50 9.92 8.51
CA LEU A 150 -7.09 10.21 8.73
C LEU A 150 -7.06 11.59 9.35
N HIS A 151 -6.59 11.71 10.59
CA HIS A 151 -6.50 12.99 11.28
C HIS A 151 -5.85 14.03 10.35
N SER A 152 -6.63 15.05 9.98
CA SER A 152 -6.12 16.24 9.32
C SER A 152 -5.43 17.07 10.40
N SER A 153 -4.22 16.67 10.81
CA SER A 153 -3.40 17.63 11.52
C SER A 153 -3.19 18.81 10.55
N GLN A 154 -3.83 19.93 10.85
CA GLN A 154 -3.52 21.23 10.25
C GLN A 154 -2.04 21.63 10.50
N ASP A 155 -1.32 20.83 11.27
CA ASP A 155 0.12 20.86 11.39
C ASP A 155 0.77 20.26 10.14
N SER A 156 1.04 21.16 9.21
CA SER A 156 2.08 21.13 8.19
C SER A 156 3.50 20.89 8.73
N THR A 157 3.65 20.56 10.02
CA THR A 157 4.92 20.28 10.69
C THR A 157 5.41 18.88 10.30
N GLU A 158 6.18 18.84 9.22
CA GLU A 158 7.05 17.75 8.76
C GLU A 158 6.56 16.31 9.07
N ARG A 159 5.78 15.72 8.15
CA ARG A 159 5.27 14.33 8.25
C ARG A 159 6.35 13.26 8.45
N ILE A 160 7.62 13.61 8.23
CA ILE A 160 8.75 12.72 8.44
C ILE A 160 9.11 12.56 9.93
N LEU A 161 8.85 13.57 10.77
CA LEU A 161 9.30 13.60 12.17
C LEU A 161 8.91 12.36 12.97
N PRO A 162 7.68 11.81 12.88
CA PRO A 162 7.32 10.60 13.61
C PRO A 162 8.20 9.40 13.22
N HIS A 163 8.68 9.35 11.97
CA HIS A 163 9.50 8.27 11.42
C HIS A 163 10.99 8.42 11.74
N ILE A 164 11.48 9.62 12.04
CA ILE A 164 12.89 9.88 12.41
C ILE A 164 13.23 9.20 13.73
N GLY A 165 14.42 8.63 13.82
CA GLY A 165 14.98 7.96 14.98
C GLY A 165 15.32 6.50 14.69
N ARG A 166 15.53 5.76 15.78
CA ARG A 166 15.97 4.36 15.72
C ARG A 166 14.81 3.42 15.99
N TRP A 167 14.65 2.47 15.10
CA TRP A 167 13.59 1.47 15.12
C TRP A 167 14.22 0.09 15.20
N LYS A 168 13.78 -0.71 16.17
CA LYS A 168 14.23 -2.09 16.33
C LYS A 168 13.03 -3.02 16.29
N GLY A 169 13.18 -4.16 15.64
CA GLY A 169 12.08 -5.11 15.50
C GLY A 169 12.49 -6.42 14.85
N HIS A 170 11.51 -7.08 14.26
CA HIS A 170 11.72 -8.30 13.52
C HIS A 170 11.04 -8.25 12.16
N SER A 171 11.57 -9.02 11.21
CA SER A 171 10.97 -9.22 9.91
C SER A 171 10.74 -10.70 9.60
N ILE A 172 9.69 -10.96 8.83
CA ILE A 172 9.35 -12.30 8.33
C ILE A 172 9.14 -12.17 6.82
N THR A 173 9.94 -12.90 6.05
CA THR A 173 9.81 -12.95 4.60
C THR A 173 9.11 -14.24 4.19
N LYS A 174 8.05 -14.11 3.40
CA LYS A 174 7.31 -15.22 2.81
C LYS A 174 7.38 -15.16 1.29
N ARG A 175 7.56 -16.31 0.65
CA ARG A 175 7.45 -16.44 -0.79
C ARG A 175 6.02 -16.12 -1.24
N SER A 176 5.87 -15.40 -2.34
CA SER A 176 4.57 -15.16 -2.98
C SER A 176 3.91 -16.47 -3.43
N GLY A 177 2.59 -16.50 -3.41
CA GLY A 177 1.76 -17.66 -3.73
C GLY A 177 1.02 -18.20 -2.50
N ILE A 178 -0.01 -19.01 -2.73
CA ILE A 178 -0.96 -19.40 -1.68
C ILE A 178 -0.31 -20.24 -0.56
N TYR A 179 0.74 -20.99 -0.88
CA TYR A 179 1.48 -21.78 0.11
C TYR A 179 2.21 -20.90 1.14
N GLY A 180 2.67 -19.71 0.74
CA GLY A 180 3.24 -18.72 1.66
C GLY A 180 4.42 -19.22 2.49
N ALA A 181 5.33 -19.99 1.89
CA ALA A 181 6.51 -20.54 2.57
C ALA A 181 7.32 -19.42 3.23
N THR A 182 7.62 -19.56 4.53
CA THR A 182 8.57 -18.67 5.20
C THR A 182 9.97 -18.96 4.68
N ILE A 183 10.60 -17.98 4.07
CA ILE A 183 11.95 -18.11 3.48
C ILE A 183 13.03 -17.53 4.38
N ALA A 184 12.71 -16.50 5.16
CA ALA A 184 13.65 -15.88 6.08
C ALA A 184 12.93 -15.22 7.27
N GLN A 185 13.64 -15.16 8.39
CA GLN A 185 13.28 -14.35 9.54
C GLN A 185 14.54 -13.64 10.02
N ALA A 186 14.42 -12.37 10.41
CA ALA A 186 15.56 -11.57 10.83
C ALA A 186 15.17 -10.61 11.95
N GLU A 187 16.13 -10.28 12.80
CA GLU A 187 16.06 -9.09 13.66
C GLU A 187 16.47 -7.87 12.83
N THR A 188 15.75 -6.77 12.96
CA THR A 188 15.94 -5.56 12.15
C THR A 188 16.25 -4.36 13.02
N ASN A 189 17.19 -3.53 12.56
CA ASN A 189 17.44 -2.21 13.12
C ASN A 189 17.41 -1.20 11.97
N ALA A 190 16.46 -0.26 12.00
CA ALA A 190 16.33 0.80 11.01
C ALA A 190 16.57 2.15 11.68
N VAL A 191 17.54 2.90 11.19
CA VAL A 191 17.87 4.25 11.65
C VAL A 191 17.48 5.23 10.53
N LEU A 192 16.77 6.29 10.87
CA LEU A 192 16.42 7.37 9.95
C LEU A 192 16.72 8.69 10.63
N GLU A 193 17.74 9.41 10.20
CA GLU A 193 18.26 10.61 10.88
C GLU A 193 18.65 11.67 9.84
N TYR A 194 18.75 12.93 10.26
CA TYR A 194 19.38 13.97 9.44
C TYR A 194 20.86 14.07 9.80
N ASP A 195 21.72 14.26 8.80
CA ASP A 195 23.12 14.60 9.01
C ASP A 195 23.29 16.08 9.37
N ASP A 196 24.52 16.47 9.71
CA ASP A 196 24.87 17.86 10.06
C ASP A 196 24.64 18.86 8.91
N LYS A 197 24.45 18.37 7.68
CA LYS A 197 24.20 19.15 6.46
C LYS A 197 22.71 19.17 6.08
N GLY A 198 21.84 18.53 6.86
CA GLY A 198 20.41 18.42 6.59
C GLY A 198 20.03 17.38 5.53
N GLN A 199 20.94 16.49 5.14
CA GLN A 199 20.62 15.33 4.29
C GLN A 199 20.00 14.22 5.14
N LEU A 200 19.04 13.51 4.58
CA LEU A 200 18.40 12.39 5.23
C LEU A 200 19.25 11.13 5.03
N ILE A 201 19.61 10.48 6.14
CA ILE A 201 20.33 9.21 6.16
C ILE A 201 19.38 8.11 6.63
N GLN A 202 19.35 7.00 5.89
CA GLN A 202 18.65 5.79 6.26
C GLN A 202 19.63 4.61 6.32
N ASP A 203 19.76 4.00 7.49
CA ASP A 203 20.51 2.76 7.69
C ASP A 203 19.56 1.64 8.06
N LEU A 204 19.59 0.53 7.32
CA LEU A 204 18.83 -0.68 7.61
C LEU A 204 19.78 -1.84 7.82
N SER A 205 19.77 -2.40 9.02
CA SER A 205 20.45 -3.64 9.38
C SER A 205 19.44 -4.76 9.51
N SER A 206 19.75 -5.93 8.95
CA SER A 206 18.96 -7.15 9.06
C SER A 206 19.87 -8.32 9.37
N THR A 207 19.70 -8.92 10.54
CA THR A 207 20.46 -10.09 10.99
C THR A 207 19.55 -11.31 10.96
N SER A 208 19.84 -12.25 10.07
CA SER A 208 19.04 -13.46 9.90
C SER A 208 19.09 -14.33 11.16
N LYS A 209 17.97 -14.97 11.52
CA LYS A 209 17.89 -15.88 12.69
C LYS A 209 18.50 -17.25 12.43
N ASN A 210 18.51 -17.68 11.18
CA ASN A 210 18.93 -19.03 10.80
C ASN A 210 20.35 -19.07 10.21
N SER A 211 20.99 -17.90 10.09
CA SER A 211 22.33 -17.76 9.55
C SER A 211 22.96 -16.53 10.19
N ASP A 212 24.23 -16.59 10.58
CA ASP A 212 24.97 -15.45 11.15
C ASP A 212 25.28 -14.33 10.12
N VAL A 213 24.48 -14.25 9.06
CA VAL A 213 24.57 -13.23 8.02
C VAL A 213 23.82 -11.99 8.50
N THR A 214 24.54 -10.88 8.55
CA THR A 214 23.99 -9.54 8.76
C THR A 214 24.21 -8.73 7.50
N THR A 215 23.12 -8.15 6.97
CA THR A 215 23.16 -7.24 5.83
C THR A 215 22.88 -5.83 6.30
N ASN A 216 23.71 -4.87 5.89
CA ASN A 216 23.50 -3.45 6.15
C ASN A 216 23.29 -2.72 4.82
N VAL A 217 22.27 -1.89 4.76
CA VAL A 217 21.95 -1.04 3.61
C VAL A 217 21.95 0.39 4.10
N HIS A 218 22.77 1.23 3.47
CA HIS A 218 22.91 2.64 3.76
C HIS A 218 22.43 3.45 2.56
N TRP A 219 21.49 4.38 2.79
CA TRP A 219 20.99 5.30 1.77
C TRP A 219 21.03 6.73 2.27
N THR A 220 21.38 7.63 1.34
CA THR A 220 21.30 9.07 1.50
C THR A 220 20.22 9.62 0.60
N GLY A 221 19.53 10.66 1.05
CA GLY A 221 18.47 11.29 0.29
C GLY A 221 18.14 12.70 0.75
N THR A 222 17.24 13.32 -0.01
CA THR A 222 16.73 14.65 0.28
C THR A 222 15.21 14.61 0.39
N ILE A 223 14.65 15.53 1.18
CA ILE A 223 13.21 15.68 1.32
C ILE A 223 12.75 16.97 0.64
N SER A 224 11.67 16.88 -0.12
CA SER A 224 10.97 18.03 -0.70
C SER A 224 9.48 17.76 -0.72
N ASN A 225 8.67 18.63 -0.13
CA ASN A 225 7.20 18.57 -0.18
C ASN A 225 6.61 17.18 0.18
N ASN A 226 7.05 16.58 1.28
CA ASN A 226 6.65 15.24 1.74
C ASN A 226 7.12 14.08 0.84
N LEU A 227 7.99 14.32 -0.14
CA LEU A 227 8.64 13.29 -0.95
C LEU A 227 10.11 13.20 -0.57
N VAL A 228 10.54 12.04 -0.11
CA VAL A 228 11.95 11.70 0.08
C VAL A 228 12.44 11.06 -1.21
N THR A 229 13.56 11.54 -1.75
CA THR A 229 14.24 10.95 -2.90
C THR A 229 15.64 10.51 -2.48
N PHE A 230 15.92 9.23 -2.58
CA PHE A 230 17.22 8.64 -2.29
C PHE A 230 18.09 8.58 -3.55
N ASP A 231 19.40 8.73 -3.39
CA ASP A 231 20.37 8.78 -4.49
C ASP A 231 20.38 7.46 -5.31
N GLY A 232 19.94 6.36 -4.71
CA GLY A 232 19.78 5.05 -5.35
C GLY A 232 18.57 4.92 -6.30
N GLY A 233 17.78 5.98 -6.49
CA GLY A 233 16.58 5.94 -7.33
C GLY A 233 15.36 5.30 -6.67
N PHE A 234 15.33 5.32 -5.34
CA PHE A 234 14.16 4.97 -4.53
C PHE A 234 13.53 6.24 -3.97
N GLN A 235 12.21 6.26 -3.84
CA GLN A 235 11.48 7.40 -3.31
C GLN A 235 10.42 6.97 -2.31
N VAL A 236 10.16 7.83 -1.32
CA VAL A 236 9.15 7.60 -0.29
C VAL A 236 8.24 8.81 -0.19
N THR A 237 6.95 8.61 -0.41
CA THR A 237 5.92 9.64 -0.22
C THR A 237 5.34 9.53 1.18
N LEU A 238 5.40 10.62 1.94
CA LEU A 238 4.89 10.73 3.30
C LEU A 238 3.41 11.15 3.29
N LEU A 239 2.57 10.33 3.91
CA LEU A 239 1.12 10.41 3.83
C LEU A 239 0.54 10.79 5.20
N PRO A 240 -0.70 11.32 5.25
CA PRO A 240 -1.39 11.56 6.52
C PRO A 240 -1.54 10.28 7.36
N GLY A 241 -1.79 10.42 8.66
CA GLY A 241 -2.03 9.27 9.55
C GLY A 241 -0.79 8.41 9.86
N GLY A 242 0.41 9.00 9.76
CA GLY A 242 1.66 8.29 10.06
C GLY A 242 1.99 7.19 9.05
N MET A 243 1.54 7.36 7.81
CA MET A 243 1.80 6.42 6.73
C MET A 243 2.88 6.92 5.80
N TYR A 244 3.59 6.00 5.17
CA TYR A 244 4.37 6.33 3.98
C TYR A 244 4.33 5.17 2.99
N MET A 245 4.60 5.50 1.73
CA MET A 245 4.69 4.54 0.65
C MET A 245 5.96 4.74 -0.16
N GLY A 246 6.73 3.67 -0.30
CA GLY A 246 8.03 3.64 -0.95
C GLY A 246 8.00 2.86 -2.26
N CYS A 247 8.65 3.39 -3.29
CA CYS A 247 8.81 2.72 -4.58
C CYS A 247 10.03 3.24 -5.34
N PRO A 248 10.55 2.52 -6.35
CA PRO A 248 11.54 3.07 -7.25
C PRO A 248 10.97 4.27 -8.01
N CYS A 249 11.81 5.25 -8.34
CA CYS A 249 11.40 6.39 -9.16
C CYS A 249 10.98 5.95 -10.58
N ASP A 250 11.62 4.92 -11.10
CA ASP A 250 11.36 4.33 -12.41
C ASP A 250 11.57 2.80 -12.37
N VAL A 251 10.46 2.05 -12.37
CA VAL A 251 10.49 0.58 -12.44
C VAL A 251 10.95 0.09 -13.81
N GLY A 252 10.61 0.81 -14.88
CA GLY A 252 11.07 0.47 -16.23
C GLY A 252 12.60 0.44 -16.31
N LYS A 253 13.27 1.39 -15.64
CA LYS A 253 14.74 1.41 -15.51
C LYS A 253 15.26 0.22 -14.70
N SER A 254 14.59 -0.16 -13.62
CA SER A 254 14.99 -1.33 -12.82
C SER A 254 14.94 -2.62 -13.63
N VAL A 255 13.87 -2.81 -14.41
CA VAL A 255 13.71 -3.94 -15.34
C VAL A 255 14.76 -3.90 -16.46
N ALA A 256 14.98 -2.73 -17.09
CA ALA A 256 15.98 -2.57 -18.14
C ALA A 256 17.42 -2.87 -17.65
N ASP A 257 17.73 -2.49 -16.41
CA ASP A 257 19.00 -2.77 -15.74
C ASP A 257 19.11 -4.21 -15.21
N SER A 258 18.08 -5.05 -15.39
CA SER A 258 17.99 -6.40 -14.82
C SER A 258 18.19 -6.42 -13.29
N LYS A 259 17.57 -5.46 -12.59
CA LYS A 259 17.64 -5.32 -11.13
C LYS A 259 16.28 -5.64 -10.51
N SER A 260 16.31 -6.41 -9.43
CA SER A 260 15.16 -6.56 -8.55
C SER A 260 14.81 -5.21 -7.90
N PHE A 261 13.54 -5.04 -7.59
CA PHE A 261 13.04 -3.84 -6.91
C PHE A 261 11.97 -4.21 -5.88
N HIS A 262 11.54 -3.24 -5.09
CA HIS A 262 10.48 -3.47 -4.10
C HIS A 262 9.55 -2.28 -3.98
N LEU A 263 8.34 -2.55 -3.50
CA LEU A 263 7.39 -1.54 -3.04
C LEU A 263 7.23 -1.66 -1.54
N GLU A 264 6.98 -0.56 -0.86
CA GLU A 264 6.88 -0.51 0.59
C GLU A 264 5.64 0.25 1.02
N PHE A 265 4.94 -0.30 2.00
CA PHE A 265 3.90 0.42 2.73
C PHE A 265 4.21 0.36 4.22
N CYS A 266 4.23 1.51 4.88
CA CYS A 266 4.39 1.62 6.32
C CYS A 266 3.18 2.31 6.94
N TRP A 267 2.78 1.82 8.10
CA TRP A 267 1.79 2.46 8.94
C TRP A 267 2.27 2.53 10.39
N LEU A 268 2.37 3.76 10.90
CA LEU A 268 2.67 4.06 12.29
C LEU A 268 1.37 3.97 13.11
N GLU A 269 1.19 2.87 13.85
CA GLU A 269 0.05 2.65 14.73
C GLU A 269 0.05 3.61 15.92
N SER A 270 1.23 3.87 16.46
CA SER A 270 1.48 4.81 17.55
C SER A 270 2.86 5.42 17.39
N PRO A 271 3.20 6.56 18.03
CA PRO A 271 4.52 7.19 17.91
C PRO A 271 5.72 6.27 18.20
N LYS A 272 5.50 5.14 18.87
CA LYS A 272 6.53 4.15 19.24
C LYS A 272 6.41 2.81 18.53
N LYS A 273 5.39 2.56 17.71
CA LYS A 273 5.16 1.26 17.05
C LYS A 273 4.73 1.45 15.61
N ARG A 274 5.39 0.75 14.69
CA ARG A 274 5.03 0.74 13.28
C ARG A 274 5.02 -0.68 12.71
N GLN A 275 4.22 -0.84 11.67
CA GLN A 275 4.20 -2.01 10.81
C GLN A 275 4.68 -1.60 9.42
N ARG A 276 5.47 -2.45 8.76
CA ARG A 276 5.84 -2.26 7.34
C ARG A 276 5.56 -3.53 6.56
N LEU A 277 5.17 -3.35 5.31
CA LEU A 277 4.97 -4.43 4.36
C LEU A 277 5.74 -4.10 3.08
N VAL A 278 6.77 -4.90 2.80
CA VAL A 278 7.61 -4.76 1.63
C VAL A 278 7.29 -5.86 0.63
N ARG A 279 6.95 -5.48 -0.59
CA ARG A 279 6.66 -6.39 -1.70
C ARG A 279 7.84 -6.41 -2.66
N THR A 280 8.49 -7.55 -2.82
CA THR A 280 9.71 -7.69 -3.63
C THR A 280 9.38 -8.28 -4.99
N TYR A 281 9.97 -7.68 -6.02
CA TYR A 281 9.83 -8.06 -7.42
C TYR A 281 11.18 -8.50 -7.98
N ASP A 282 11.16 -9.49 -8.88
CA ASP A 282 12.33 -9.86 -9.66
C ASP A 282 12.57 -8.89 -10.82
N VAL A 283 13.55 -9.23 -11.65
CA VAL A 283 14.01 -8.44 -12.80
C VAL A 283 12.95 -8.33 -13.91
N GLU A 284 11.93 -9.18 -13.91
CA GLU A 284 10.82 -9.16 -14.88
C GLU A 284 9.57 -8.46 -14.33
N GLY A 285 9.61 -7.97 -13.09
CA GLY A 285 8.47 -7.37 -12.43
C GLY A 285 7.46 -8.38 -11.90
N LEU A 286 7.85 -9.65 -11.68
CA LEU A 286 7.03 -10.62 -10.99
C LEU A 286 7.28 -10.56 -9.48
N ALA A 287 6.20 -10.54 -8.69
CA ALA A 287 6.31 -10.51 -7.24
C ALA A 287 6.80 -11.86 -6.69
N VAL A 288 8.01 -11.91 -6.16
CA VAL A 288 8.65 -13.15 -5.67
C VAL A 288 8.45 -13.38 -4.17
N SER A 289 8.35 -12.32 -3.38
CA SER A 289 8.16 -12.41 -1.94
C SER A 289 7.48 -11.18 -1.35
N THR A 290 7.02 -11.33 -0.12
CA THR A 290 6.61 -10.21 0.75
C THR A 290 7.34 -10.35 2.08
N THR A 291 7.75 -9.22 2.65
CA THR A 291 8.36 -9.13 3.97
C THR A 291 7.50 -8.26 4.86
N TYR A 292 7.03 -8.82 5.97
CA TYR A 292 6.35 -8.10 7.04
C TYR A 292 7.37 -7.68 8.09
N PHE A 293 7.24 -6.45 8.59
CA PHE A 293 8.04 -5.92 9.69
C PHE A 293 7.11 -5.44 10.80
N PHE A 294 7.53 -5.71 12.04
CA PHE A 294 7.00 -5.08 13.23
C PHE A 294 8.16 -4.45 14.00
N GLU A 295 8.09 -3.15 14.22
CA GLU A 295 9.19 -2.36 14.77
C GLU A 295 8.72 -1.42 15.88
N THR A 296 9.55 -1.29 16.90
CA THR A 296 9.37 -0.35 18.02
C THR A 296 10.46 0.70 18.01
N LYS A 297 10.09 1.95 18.27
CA LYS A 297 11.02 3.06 18.40
C LYS A 297 11.81 2.95 19.71
N LEU A 298 13.12 3.13 19.65
CA LEU A 298 14.03 3.15 20.80
C LEU A 298 14.00 4.49 21.52
#